data_AF-A0A7G5XMB4-F1
#
_entry.id   AF-A0A7G5XMB4-F1
#
_cell.length_a   1.000
_cell.length_b   1.000
_cell.length_c   1.000
_cell.angle_alpha   90.00
_cell.angle_beta   90.00
_cell.angle_gamma   90.00
#
_symmetry.space_group_name_H-M   'P 1'
#
loop_
_entity.id
_entity.type
_entity.pdbx_description
1 polymer ?
#
loop_
_entity_poly.entity_id
_entity_poly.type
_entity_poly.pdbx_seq_one_letter_code
_entity_poly.pdbx_strand_id
1 'polypeptide(L)'
;MKRIFFICLVLTFCAASQAQIIVKEQTQKITTPVTTTNTVIKNPAPQIQLTQGRDMGIRIDRVEDISTFDENIYTIYYTFLNSGTENLNIAFQKFKIEAIFYRPDDSYVGSGGITNTSALGKTWLNSAETVQGTLVVRRSDLVRNAAYKLRLSVDADNRLYQDVNKSNDASTTNVTARAIRNSDYFLTSAKVIIQTGNDNKEAQNSKVNIYAGPANFNDHFYFKYEINEELKVNSTTELNLKPAVSTPDMYSDFNRLSFYKQQGVALAITYDNNAWATDAWKINNVTVMLEFKDKNGNPYPLPVYSNVTISFSNASGLLGYRAGDDITKNENQLRLLTLGTDNNFNPKAPAFRKKQIRYLDVAR
;
A
#
# COMPACT_ATOMS: atom_id res chain seq x y z
N MET A 1 70.15 -39.24 -18.29
CA MET A 1 70.06 -39.46 -16.82
C MET A 1 70.47 -38.15 -16.16
N LYS A 2 69.71 -37.43 -15.33
CA LYS A 2 68.65 -37.77 -14.36
C LYS A 2 67.53 -36.71 -14.42
N ARG A 3 66.29 -37.16 -14.28
CA ARG A 3 65.07 -36.36 -14.08
C ARG A 3 64.97 -36.00 -12.60
N ILE A 4 64.53 -34.79 -12.26
CA ILE A 4 63.96 -34.48 -10.94
C ILE A 4 62.61 -33.80 -11.16
N PHE A 5 61.57 -34.54 -10.79
CA PHE A 5 60.20 -34.13 -10.55
C PHE A 5 60.14 -33.29 -9.26
N PHE A 6 59.39 -32.19 -9.24
CA PHE A 6 58.72 -31.74 -8.02
C PHE A 6 57.39 -31.07 -8.37
N ILE A 7 56.31 -31.73 -7.97
CA ILE A 7 54.93 -31.25 -7.93
C ILE A 7 54.59 -31.07 -6.45
N CYS A 8 54.03 -29.91 -6.08
CA CYS A 8 53.06 -29.65 -4.99
C CYS A 8 52.95 -28.12 -4.81
N LEU A 9 51.91 -27.45 -5.32
CA LEU A 9 50.60 -27.22 -4.68
C LEU A 9 50.70 -26.40 -3.38
N VAL A 10 50.40 -25.09 -3.45
CA VAL A 10 49.49 -24.39 -2.52
C VAL A 10 48.83 -23.23 -3.28
N LEU A 11 47.50 -23.33 -3.44
CA LEU A 11 46.62 -22.24 -3.85
C LEU A 11 46.51 -21.23 -2.71
N THR A 12 46.94 -19.99 -2.94
CA THR A 12 46.55 -18.86 -2.09
C THR A 12 45.19 -18.34 -2.55
N PHE A 13 44.13 -18.88 -1.94
CA PHE A 13 42.81 -18.27 -1.96
C PHE A 13 42.88 -16.96 -1.15
N CYS A 14 42.86 -15.81 -1.83
CA CYS A 14 42.48 -14.57 -1.18
C CYS A 14 40.98 -14.65 -0.85
N ALA A 15 40.65 -15.11 0.35
CA ALA A 15 39.35 -14.88 0.93
C ALA A 15 39.22 -13.38 1.22
N ALA A 16 38.64 -12.64 0.28
CA ALA A 16 38.06 -11.34 0.59
C ALA A 16 36.90 -11.61 1.56
N SER A 17 37.16 -11.44 2.86
CA SER A 17 36.11 -11.41 3.86
C SER A 17 35.21 -10.23 3.53
N GLN A 18 34.12 -10.49 2.82
CA GLN A 18 32.98 -9.60 2.83
C GLN A 18 32.50 -9.57 4.28
N ALA A 19 32.87 -8.52 5.00
CA ALA A 19 32.13 -8.11 6.17
C ALA A 19 30.71 -7.83 5.66
N GLN A 20 29.83 -8.83 5.72
CA GLN A 20 28.41 -8.58 5.68
C GLN A 20 28.14 -7.66 6.86
N ILE A 21 27.95 -6.38 6.56
CA ILE A 21 27.27 -5.47 7.46
C ILE A 21 25.87 -6.08 7.58
N ILE A 22 25.68 -6.92 8.60
CA ILE A 22 24.37 -7.27 9.10
C ILE A 22 23.86 -5.97 9.70
N VAL A 23 23.22 -5.15 8.86
CA VAL A 23 22.28 -4.15 9.33
C VAL A 23 21.21 -5.00 10.01
N LYS A 24 21.33 -5.17 11.33
CA LYS A 24 20.19 -5.61 12.13
C LYS A 24 19.14 -4.54 11.85
N GLU A 25 18.16 -4.88 11.02
CA GLU A 25 16.90 -4.16 10.95
C GLU A 25 16.35 -4.16 12.37
N GLN A 26 16.71 -3.13 13.15
CA GLN A 26 15.79 -2.67 14.15
C GLN A 26 14.60 -2.17 13.34
N THR A 27 13.57 -3.01 13.26
CA THR A 27 12.23 -2.58 12.91
C THR A 27 11.95 -1.44 13.87
N GLN A 28 12.16 -0.20 13.41
CA GLN A 28 11.89 0.98 14.18
C GLN A 28 10.37 0.98 14.31
N LYS A 29 9.90 0.41 15.41
CA LYS A 29 8.49 0.35 15.77
C LYS A 29 8.00 1.79 15.69
N ILE A 30 7.13 2.07 14.72
CA ILE A 30 6.56 3.40 14.49
C ILE A 30 5.98 3.85 15.84
N THR A 31 6.70 4.73 16.53
CA THR A 31 6.44 5.09 17.94
C THR A 31 5.42 6.20 18.07
N THR A 32 4.89 6.70 16.96
CA THR A 32 3.70 7.54 16.99
C THR A 32 2.51 6.64 16.71
N PRO A 33 1.86 6.06 17.74
CA PRO A 33 0.52 5.54 17.53
C PRO A 33 -0.28 6.68 16.91
N VAL A 34 -0.95 6.42 15.78
CA VAL A 34 -2.13 7.22 15.46
C VAL A 34 -2.99 7.06 16.70
N THR A 35 -3.14 8.12 17.49
CA THR A 35 -3.97 8.09 18.69
C THR A 35 -5.39 7.85 18.20
N THR A 36 -5.78 6.59 18.07
CA THR A 36 -7.16 6.17 17.88
C THR A 36 -7.83 6.55 19.18
N THR A 37 -8.44 7.73 19.20
CA THR A 37 -9.36 8.10 20.27
C THR A 37 -10.50 7.08 20.19
N ASN A 38 -10.39 6.05 21.03
CA ASN A 38 -11.45 5.07 21.26
C ASN A 38 -12.66 5.83 21.80
N THR A 39 -13.51 6.33 20.90
CA THR A 39 -14.75 6.99 21.29
C THR A 39 -15.71 5.89 21.70
N VAL A 40 -15.81 5.63 23.00
CA VAL A 40 -16.81 4.71 23.55
C VAL A 40 -18.17 5.39 23.46
N ILE A 41 -18.99 4.99 22.49
CA ILE A 41 -20.38 5.41 22.39
C ILE A 41 -21.20 4.52 23.32
N LYS A 42 -21.89 5.11 24.31
CA LYS A 42 -22.81 4.40 25.21
C LYS A 42 -24.25 4.75 24.82
N ASN A 43 -25.04 3.75 24.47
CA ASN A 43 -26.50 3.91 24.37
C ASN A 43 -27.17 3.57 25.71
N PRO A 44 -28.14 4.36 26.20
CA PRO A 44 -28.90 4.01 27.39
C PRO A 44 -29.70 2.72 27.15
N ALA A 45 -29.86 1.90 28.19
CA ALA A 45 -30.63 0.67 28.10
C ALA A 45 -32.14 1.01 27.92
N PRO A 46 -32.79 0.65 26.80
CA PRO A 46 -34.23 0.75 26.69
C PRO A 46 -34.89 -0.21 27.70
N GLN A 47 -36.02 0.19 28.26
CA GLN A 47 -36.84 -0.71 29.06
C GLN A 47 -37.40 -1.81 28.16
N ILE A 48 -37.16 -3.08 28.52
CA ILE A 48 -37.61 -4.24 27.74
C ILE A 48 -39.12 -4.39 27.97
N GLN A 49 -39.92 -4.10 26.96
CA GLN A 49 -41.32 -4.52 26.92
C GLN A 49 -41.39 -5.88 26.24
N LEU A 50 -41.89 -6.89 26.96
CA LEU A 50 -42.06 -8.22 26.40
C LEU A 50 -43.25 -8.24 25.43
N THR A 51 -43.07 -8.88 24.29
CA THR A 51 -44.12 -9.13 23.30
C THR A 51 -44.65 -10.55 23.47
N GLN A 52 -45.93 -10.76 23.16
CA GLN A 52 -46.52 -12.09 23.23
C GLN A 52 -45.91 -13.02 22.17
N GLY A 53 -45.55 -14.24 22.56
CA GLY A 53 -45.02 -15.27 21.67
C GLY A 53 -43.49 -15.28 21.62
N ARG A 54 -42.93 -15.52 20.43
CA ARG A 54 -41.48 -15.59 20.17
C ARG A 54 -41.01 -14.30 19.53
N ASP A 55 -40.08 -13.62 20.18
CA ASP A 55 -39.56 -12.35 19.67
C ASP A 55 -38.10 -12.17 20.05
N MET A 56 -37.33 -11.58 19.15
CA MET A 56 -35.89 -11.40 19.31
C MET A 56 -35.54 -9.92 19.31
N GLY A 57 -34.77 -9.53 20.31
CA GLY A 57 -34.21 -8.20 20.41
C GLY A 57 -32.70 -8.22 20.21
N ILE A 58 -32.19 -7.15 19.61
CA ILE A 58 -30.75 -6.86 19.64
C ILE A 58 -30.50 -5.40 20.00
N ARG A 59 -29.48 -5.16 20.82
CA ARG A 59 -29.07 -3.82 21.25
C ARG A 59 -27.57 -3.66 21.11
N ILE A 60 -27.13 -2.58 20.49
CA ILE A 60 -25.72 -2.17 20.53
C ILE A 60 -25.46 -1.51 21.89
N ASP A 61 -24.59 -2.11 22.70
CA ASP A 61 -24.22 -1.60 24.02
C ASP A 61 -23.10 -0.56 23.92
N ARG A 62 -22.07 -0.89 23.13
CA ARG A 62 -20.97 0.01 22.79
C ARG A 62 -20.32 -0.38 21.46
N VAL A 63 -19.69 0.59 20.82
CA VAL A 63 -18.81 0.37 19.67
C VAL A 63 -17.43 0.90 20.00
N GLU A 64 -16.42 0.06 19.80
CA GLU A 64 -15.01 0.44 19.87
C GLU A 64 -14.46 0.59 18.46
N ASP A 65 -13.99 1.77 18.13
CA ASP A 65 -13.28 2.06 16.89
C ASP A 65 -11.82 1.64 17.04
N ILE A 66 -11.47 0.49 16.45
CA ILE A 66 -10.11 -0.03 16.38
C ILE A 66 -9.57 0.07 14.95
N SER A 67 -10.09 1.03 14.18
CA SER A 67 -9.69 1.24 12.79
C SER A 67 -8.20 1.43 12.70
N THR A 68 -7.63 0.81 11.66
CA THR A 68 -6.26 1.10 11.27
C THR A 68 -6.26 2.26 10.28
N PHE A 69 -5.07 2.65 9.85
CA PHE A 69 -4.94 3.63 8.80
C PHE A 69 -5.66 3.20 7.51
N ASP A 70 -5.54 1.92 7.13
CA ASP A 70 -5.95 1.40 5.82
C ASP A 70 -7.36 0.77 5.83
N GLU A 71 -7.94 0.55 7.01
CA GLU A 71 -9.18 -0.21 7.16
C GLU A 71 -10.01 0.32 8.34
N ASN A 72 -11.31 0.55 8.11
CA ASN A 72 -12.22 0.86 9.20
C ASN A 72 -12.58 -0.45 9.90
N ILE A 73 -12.25 -0.55 11.18
CA ILE A 73 -12.49 -1.75 11.99
C ILE A 73 -13.22 -1.32 13.25
N TYR A 74 -14.39 -1.91 13.46
CA TYR A 74 -15.18 -1.64 14.65
C TYR A 74 -15.45 -2.93 15.41
N THR A 75 -15.28 -2.90 16.72
CA THR A 75 -15.71 -3.96 17.62
C THR A 75 -17.03 -3.55 18.25
N ILE A 76 -18.09 -4.25 17.87
CA ILE A 76 -19.45 -4.02 18.33
C ILE A 76 -19.72 -4.95 19.51
N TYR A 77 -20.00 -4.37 20.67
CA TYR A 77 -20.47 -5.11 21.83
C TYR A 77 -21.98 -4.95 21.87
N TYR A 78 -22.69 -6.07 21.95
CA TYR A 78 -24.14 -6.09 21.85
C TYR A 78 -24.76 -7.03 22.88
N THR A 79 -26.01 -6.74 23.19
CA THR A 79 -26.89 -7.61 23.96
C THR A 79 -27.94 -8.18 23.02
N PHE A 80 -27.94 -9.50 22.89
CA PHE A 80 -29.00 -10.25 22.24
C PHE A 80 -30.00 -10.72 23.30
N LEU A 81 -31.30 -10.58 23.04
CA LEU A 81 -32.33 -10.92 24.01
C LEU A 81 -33.52 -11.65 23.40
N ASN A 82 -34.18 -12.43 24.23
CA ASN A 82 -35.52 -12.94 23.95
C ASN A 82 -36.53 -11.92 24.49
N SER A 83 -37.08 -11.09 23.60
CA SER A 83 -38.13 -10.14 23.95
C SER A 83 -39.52 -10.78 23.98
N GLY A 84 -39.64 -12.07 23.67
CA GLY A 84 -40.88 -12.81 23.70
C GLY A 84 -41.22 -13.40 25.08
N THR A 85 -42.48 -13.82 25.24
CA THR A 85 -42.95 -14.61 26.39
C THR A 85 -42.60 -16.09 26.29
N GLU A 86 -42.21 -16.59 25.12
CA GLU A 86 -41.83 -18.00 24.88
C GLU A 86 -40.33 -18.22 24.77
N ASN A 87 -39.85 -19.40 25.15
CA ASN A 87 -38.44 -19.79 24.98
C ASN A 87 -38.07 -19.93 23.50
N LEU A 88 -36.87 -19.45 23.15
CA LEU A 88 -36.35 -19.48 21.78
C LEU A 88 -35.27 -20.54 21.61
N ASN A 89 -35.38 -21.34 20.55
CA ASN A 89 -34.30 -22.21 20.11
C ASN A 89 -33.41 -21.45 19.11
N ILE A 90 -32.22 -21.09 19.56
CA ILE A 90 -31.20 -20.34 18.81
C ILE A 90 -30.07 -21.24 18.28
N ALA A 91 -30.26 -22.56 18.32
CA ALA A 91 -29.30 -23.54 17.81
C ALA A 91 -28.97 -23.33 16.33
N PHE A 92 -27.73 -23.71 15.98
CA PHE A 92 -27.07 -23.70 14.67
C PHE A 92 -27.88 -23.19 13.45
N GLN A 93 -27.35 -22.14 12.82
CA GLN A 93 -27.70 -21.56 11.50
C GLN A 93 -29.10 -20.95 11.33
N LYS A 94 -29.95 -20.94 12.36
CA LYS A 94 -31.27 -20.33 12.22
C LYS A 94 -31.20 -18.82 12.10
N PHE A 95 -30.36 -18.16 12.90
CA PHE A 95 -30.30 -16.71 12.96
C PHE A 95 -28.89 -16.19 12.79
N LYS A 96 -28.78 -15.16 11.95
CA LYS A 96 -27.56 -14.39 11.72
C LYS A 96 -27.71 -13.05 12.42
N ILE A 97 -26.63 -12.61 13.03
CA ILE A 97 -26.44 -11.24 13.47
C ILE A 97 -25.60 -10.57 12.39
N GLU A 98 -26.15 -9.54 11.76
CA GLU A 98 -25.52 -8.82 10.65
C GLU A 98 -25.34 -7.35 11.02
N ALA A 99 -24.16 -6.83 10.72
CA ALA A 99 -23.88 -5.41 10.82
C ALA A 99 -23.84 -4.77 9.43
N ILE A 100 -24.62 -3.73 9.21
CA ILE A 100 -24.78 -3.04 7.93
C ILE A 100 -24.48 -1.56 8.10
N PHE A 101 -23.74 -0.99 7.15
CA PHE A 101 -23.48 0.44 7.09
C PHE A 101 -24.45 1.14 6.13
N TYR A 102 -25.01 2.24 6.59
CA TYR A 102 -25.83 3.18 5.83
C TYR A 102 -25.21 4.58 5.91
N ARG A 103 -25.44 5.40 4.88
CA ARG A 103 -25.15 6.84 4.97
C ARG A 103 -26.21 7.53 5.83
N PRO A 104 -26.03 8.82 6.21
CA PRO A 104 -27.01 9.55 7.01
C PRO A 104 -28.38 9.72 6.35
N ASP A 105 -28.46 9.57 5.02
CA ASP A 105 -29.69 9.58 4.22
C ASP A 105 -30.33 8.19 4.08
N ASP A 106 -29.90 7.21 4.89
CA ASP A 106 -30.34 5.81 4.86
C ASP A 106 -30.03 5.05 3.56
N SER A 107 -29.18 5.59 2.69
CA SER A 107 -28.67 4.83 1.55
C SER A 107 -27.72 3.71 1.99
N TYR A 108 -27.95 2.50 1.47
CA TYR A 108 -27.15 1.31 1.77
C TYR A 108 -25.72 1.46 1.24
N VAL A 109 -24.74 1.16 2.09
CA VAL A 109 -23.31 1.13 1.72
C VAL A 109 -22.83 -0.31 1.59
N GLY A 110 -23.17 -1.16 2.57
CA GLY A 110 -22.75 -2.56 2.55
C GLY A 110 -22.73 -3.25 3.91
N SER A 111 -22.69 -4.58 3.87
CA SER A 111 -22.47 -5.43 5.05
C SER A 111 -21.03 -5.30 5.57
N GLY A 112 -20.88 -5.17 6.89
CA GLY A 112 -19.62 -5.02 7.61
C GLY A 112 -19.12 -6.30 8.27
N GLY A 113 -20.01 -7.28 8.48
CA GLY A 113 -19.69 -8.53 9.15
C GLY A 113 -20.94 -9.29 9.58
N ILE A 114 -20.80 -10.60 9.69
CA ILE A 114 -21.87 -11.52 10.06
C ILE A 114 -21.33 -12.47 11.13
N THR A 115 -22.13 -12.76 12.16
CA THR A 115 -21.91 -13.87 13.07
C THR A 115 -23.20 -14.68 13.28
N ASN A 116 -23.06 -15.94 13.67
CA ASN A 116 -24.21 -16.79 14.00
C ASN A 116 -24.54 -16.67 15.49
N THR A 117 -25.81 -16.76 15.85
CA THR A 117 -26.23 -16.77 17.27
C THR A 117 -25.62 -17.93 18.06
N SER A 118 -25.21 -19.02 17.41
CA SER A 118 -24.48 -20.12 18.05
C SER A 118 -23.13 -19.70 18.64
N ALA A 119 -22.54 -18.60 18.16
CA ALA A 119 -21.32 -18.03 18.73
C ALA A 119 -21.52 -17.50 20.17
N LEU A 120 -22.77 -17.35 20.60
CA LEU A 120 -23.14 -16.94 21.96
C LEU A 120 -23.05 -18.08 22.99
N GLY A 121 -22.71 -19.30 22.56
CA GLY A 121 -22.52 -20.45 23.46
C GLY A 121 -23.82 -21.01 24.06
N LYS A 122 -24.98 -20.63 23.51
CA LYS A 122 -26.29 -21.11 23.95
C LYS A 122 -27.10 -21.72 22.80
N THR A 123 -27.91 -22.71 23.16
CA THR A 123 -28.85 -23.39 22.25
C THR A 123 -30.28 -22.88 22.45
N TRP A 124 -30.62 -22.49 23.68
CA TRP A 124 -31.92 -21.97 24.07
C TRP A 124 -31.76 -20.64 24.80
N LEU A 125 -32.74 -19.77 24.62
CA LEU A 125 -32.86 -18.50 25.33
C LEU A 125 -34.24 -18.44 25.98
N ASN A 126 -34.29 -18.40 27.31
CA ASN A 126 -35.54 -18.29 28.05
C ASN A 126 -36.20 -16.93 27.83
N SER A 127 -37.50 -16.82 28.09
CA SER A 127 -38.19 -15.52 28.05
C SER A 127 -37.47 -14.47 28.91
N ALA A 128 -37.33 -13.26 28.37
CA ALA A 128 -36.60 -12.14 28.96
C ALA A 128 -35.09 -12.36 29.19
N GLU A 129 -34.54 -13.51 28.79
CA GLU A 129 -33.12 -13.79 28.94
C GLU A 129 -32.29 -12.97 27.95
N THR A 130 -31.12 -12.53 28.41
CA THR A 130 -30.16 -11.74 27.65
C THR A 130 -28.84 -12.48 27.55
N VAL A 131 -28.11 -12.25 26.46
CA VAL A 131 -26.74 -12.74 26.26
C VAL A 131 -25.91 -11.65 25.62
N GLN A 132 -24.72 -11.43 26.16
CA GLN A 132 -23.76 -10.50 25.58
C GLN A 132 -22.96 -11.17 24.48
N GLY A 133 -22.65 -10.41 23.44
CA GLY A 133 -21.82 -10.86 22.33
C GLY A 133 -20.89 -9.77 21.83
N THR A 134 -20.00 -10.16 20.94
CA THR A 134 -19.06 -9.26 20.27
C THR A 134 -19.00 -9.59 18.78
N LEU A 135 -18.98 -8.56 17.94
CA LEU A 135 -18.85 -8.69 16.50
C LEU A 135 -17.79 -7.69 16.01
N VAL A 136 -16.76 -8.20 15.34
CA VAL A 136 -15.77 -7.35 14.65
C VAL A 136 -16.22 -7.16 13.21
N VAL A 137 -16.34 -5.90 12.79
CA VAL A 137 -16.71 -5.52 11.43
C VAL A 137 -15.58 -4.77 10.74
N ARG A 138 -15.44 -4.97 9.43
CA ARG A 138 -14.35 -4.40 8.63
C ARG A 138 -14.89 -3.78 7.34
N ARG A 139 -14.47 -2.55 7.02
CA ARG A 139 -14.80 -1.86 5.76
C ARG A 139 -13.66 -0.95 5.29
N SER A 140 -13.18 -1.16 4.07
CA SER A 140 -12.16 -0.32 3.43
C SER A 140 -12.74 0.81 2.57
N ASP A 141 -14.04 0.76 2.25
CA ASP A 141 -14.71 1.63 1.30
C ASP A 141 -15.62 2.69 1.94
N LEU A 142 -15.47 2.95 3.26
CA LEU A 142 -16.12 4.10 3.91
C LEU A 142 -15.32 5.37 3.63
N VAL A 143 -16.01 6.49 3.43
CA VAL A 143 -15.40 7.80 3.11
C VAL A 143 -14.87 8.41 4.40
N ARG A 144 -13.59 8.75 4.43
CA ARG A 144 -12.93 9.32 5.60
C ARG A 144 -13.69 10.54 6.12
N ASN A 145 -13.79 10.65 7.45
CA ASN A 145 -14.49 11.69 8.20
C ASN A 145 -16.00 11.81 7.92
N ALA A 146 -16.58 10.91 7.11
CA ALA A 146 -18.02 10.85 6.96
C ALA A 146 -18.66 10.05 8.10
N ALA A 147 -19.84 10.50 8.54
CA ALA A 147 -20.67 9.78 9.47
C ALA A 147 -21.48 8.70 8.74
N TYR A 148 -21.62 7.54 9.38
CA TYR A 148 -22.39 6.40 8.90
C TYR A 148 -23.31 5.90 10.00
N LYS A 149 -24.51 5.46 9.63
CA LYS A 149 -25.39 4.70 10.50
C LYS A 149 -25.02 3.23 10.41
N LEU A 150 -24.51 2.68 11.51
CA LEU A 150 -24.27 1.26 11.69
C LEU A 150 -25.54 0.62 12.27
N ARG A 151 -26.17 -0.26 11.50
CA ARG A 151 -27.33 -1.07 11.93
C ARG A 151 -26.84 -2.48 12.24
N LEU A 152 -27.10 -2.96 13.45
CA LEU A 152 -26.97 -4.36 13.82
C LEU A 152 -28.37 -4.98 13.79
N SER A 153 -28.57 -6.03 13.00
CA SER A 153 -29.84 -6.76 12.94
C SER A 153 -29.65 -8.23 13.32
N VAL A 154 -30.71 -8.82 13.84
CA VAL A 154 -30.85 -10.27 14.00
C VAL A 154 -32.09 -10.72 13.24
N ASP A 155 -32.04 -11.91 12.64
CA ASP A 155 -33.17 -12.45 11.87
C ASP A 155 -33.63 -11.55 10.71
N ALA A 156 -32.67 -10.95 9.99
CA ALA A 156 -32.97 -10.10 8.83
C ALA A 156 -33.80 -10.83 7.73
N ASP A 157 -33.75 -12.16 7.71
CA ASP A 157 -34.53 -13.02 6.80
C ASP A 157 -35.96 -13.30 7.33
N ASN A 158 -36.33 -12.76 8.50
CA ASN A 158 -37.61 -12.95 9.18
C ASN A 158 -38.03 -14.43 9.31
N ARG A 159 -37.09 -15.29 9.71
CA ARG A 159 -37.28 -16.75 9.78
C ARG A 159 -38.13 -17.19 10.97
N LEU A 160 -38.39 -16.29 11.94
CA LEU A 160 -39.51 -16.44 12.87
C LEU A 160 -40.83 -16.20 12.12
N TYR A 161 -41.12 -17.03 11.13
CA TYR A 161 -42.12 -16.80 10.08
C TYR A 161 -43.58 -16.95 10.56
N GLN A 162 -43.88 -16.89 11.86
CA GLN A 162 -45.26 -17.04 12.34
C GLN A 162 -45.75 -16.03 13.37
N ASP A 163 -44.92 -15.26 14.09
CA ASP A 163 -45.43 -14.31 15.09
C ASP A 163 -44.51 -13.09 15.30
N VAL A 164 -45.10 -11.89 15.20
CA VAL A 164 -44.77 -10.55 15.77
C VAL A 164 -43.35 -9.95 15.72
N ASN A 165 -42.30 -10.58 15.16
CA ASN A 165 -40.94 -10.03 15.15
C ASN A 165 -40.76 -8.81 14.20
N LYS A 166 -41.34 -7.65 14.53
CA LYS A 166 -41.31 -6.45 13.64
C LYS A 166 -40.74 -5.18 14.27
N SER A 167 -40.42 -5.13 15.56
CA SER A 167 -40.01 -3.86 16.20
C SER A 167 -38.65 -3.84 16.89
N ASN A 168 -38.07 -5.00 17.23
CA ASN A 168 -36.89 -5.06 18.13
C ASN A 168 -35.68 -5.78 17.50
N ASP A 169 -35.80 -6.22 16.26
CA ASP A 169 -34.82 -7.04 15.54
C ASP A 169 -33.56 -6.27 15.10
N ALA A 170 -33.53 -4.96 15.29
CA ALA A 170 -32.40 -4.12 14.91
C ALA A 170 -32.10 -2.99 15.89
N SER A 171 -30.82 -2.64 15.98
CA SER A 171 -30.31 -1.50 16.72
C SER A 171 -29.37 -0.69 15.83
N THR A 172 -29.40 0.64 15.98
CA THR A 172 -28.57 1.55 15.19
C THR A 172 -27.69 2.42 16.09
N THR A 173 -26.52 2.77 15.57
CA THR A 173 -25.64 3.79 16.13
C THR A 173 -24.94 4.53 15.01
N ASN A 174 -24.43 5.72 15.29
CA ASN A 174 -23.56 6.43 14.34
C ASN A 174 -22.11 6.07 14.60
N VAL A 175 -21.34 5.95 13.52
CA VAL A 175 -19.87 5.82 13.55
C VAL A 175 -19.27 6.78 12.53
N THR A 176 -18.06 7.25 12.78
CA THR A 176 -17.34 8.10 11.82
C THR A 176 -16.21 7.28 11.23
N ALA A 177 -16.18 7.16 9.91
CA ALA A 177 -15.11 6.47 9.24
C ALA A 177 -13.80 7.25 9.39
N ARG A 178 -12.75 6.59 9.88
CA ARG A 178 -11.43 7.21 10.10
C ARG A 178 -10.37 6.71 9.15
N ALA A 179 -10.57 5.54 8.55
CA ALA A 179 -9.57 4.98 7.67
C ALA A 179 -9.34 5.91 6.47
N ILE A 180 -8.08 6.10 6.18
CA ILE A 180 -7.59 6.88 5.08
C ILE A 180 -7.31 5.89 3.97
N ARG A 181 -8.02 6.02 2.85
CA ARG A 181 -7.78 5.08 1.77
C ARG A 181 -6.48 5.46 1.11
N ASN A 182 -5.49 4.57 1.15
CA ASN A 182 -4.31 4.69 0.28
C ASN A 182 -4.69 4.87 -1.19
N SER A 183 -5.91 4.47 -1.58
CA SER A 183 -6.46 4.69 -2.90
C SER A 183 -6.83 6.14 -3.21
N ASP A 184 -6.94 7.00 -2.21
CA ASP A 184 -7.33 8.40 -2.40
C ASP A 184 -6.13 9.33 -2.56
N TYR A 185 -4.91 8.79 -2.43
CA TYR A 185 -3.66 9.53 -2.53
C TYR A 185 -2.87 9.05 -3.74
N PHE A 186 -2.30 9.99 -4.46
CA PHE A 186 -1.65 9.79 -5.75
C PHE A 186 -0.24 10.35 -5.69
N LEU A 187 0.68 9.76 -6.46
CA LEU A 187 1.99 10.37 -6.63
C LEU A 187 1.82 11.67 -7.43
N THR A 188 2.05 12.81 -6.78
CA THR A 188 1.86 14.14 -7.37
C THR A 188 3.16 14.85 -7.71
N SER A 189 4.27 14.41 -7.10
CA SER A 189 5.60 14.95 -7.39
C SER A 189 6.65 13.87 -7.23
N ALA A 190 7.66 13.91 -8.09
CA ALA A 190 8.84 13.07 -7.99
C ALA A 190 10.10 13.93 -8.26
N LYS A 191 11.07 13.82 -7.37
CA LYS A 191 12.37 14.49 -7.45
C LYS A 191 13.46 13.43 -7.40
N VAL A 192 14.50 13.61 -8.20
CA VAL A 192 15.66 12.73 -8.24
C VAL A 192 16.91 13.54 -7.98
N ILE A 193 17.76 13.04 -7.08
CA ILE A 193 19.07 13.60 -6.78
C ILE A 193 20.10 12.59 -7.29
N ILE A 194 20.89 12.99 -8.27
CA ILE A 194 21.94 12.15 -8.86
C ILE A 194 23.30 12.69 -8.44
N GLN A 195 24.13 11.81 -7.88
CA GLN A 195 25.52 12.08 -7.62
C GLN A 195 26.38 11.39 -8.68
N THR A 196 27.16 12.17 -9.42
CA THR A 196 28.05 11.68 -10.49
C THR A 196 29.45 11.39 -9.97
N GLY A 197 30.21 10.61 -10.74
CA GLY A 197 31.61 10.29 -10.47
C GLY A 197 32.60 11.02 -11.38
N ASN A 198 33.87 10.60 -11.27
CA ASN A 198 35.05 11.25 -11.87
C ASN A 198 35.24 11.01 -13.39
N ASP A 199 34.33 10.30 -14.05
CA ASP A 199 34.51 9.76 -15.42
C ASP A 199 33.55 10.37 -16.44
N ASN A 200 32.78 11.38 -16.05
CA ASN A 200 31.87 12.08 -16.95
C ASN A 200 32.66 13.06 -17.82
N LYS A 201 32.47 13.01 -19.14
CA LYS A 201 33.15 13.93 -20.07
C LYS A 201 32.35 15.19 -20.36
N GLU A 202 31.15 15.32 -19.79
CA GLU A 202 30.29 16.50 -19.90
C GLU A 202 29.89 16.78 -21.36
N ALA A 203 29.67 15.72 -22.15
CA ALA A 203 29.37 15.86 -23.57
C ALA A 203 28.03 16.58 -23.82
N GLN A 204 28.07 17.61 -24.68
CA GLN A 204 26.94 18.47 -25.04
C GLN A 204 25.91 17.83 -25.99
N ASN A 205 26.15 16.58 -26.45
CA ASN A 205 25.27 15.85 -27.37
C ASN A 205 24.78 14.52 -26.79
N SER A 206 24.87 14.33 -25.48
CA SER A 206 24.33 13.14 -24.81
C SER A 206 22.85 13.33 -24.49
N LYS A 207 22.07 12.25 -24.48
CA LYS A 207 20.66 12.27 -24.06
C LYS A 207 20.47 11.41 -22.82
N VAL A 208 20.05 12.03 -21.72
CA VAL A 208 19.66 11.34 -20.49
C VAL A 208 18.16 11.44 -20.34
N ASN A 209 17.48 10.30 -20.20
CA ASN A 209 16.08 10.27 -19.80
C ASN A 209 15.94 9.56 -18.47
N ILE A 210 15.18 10.17 -17.57
CA ILE A 210 14.91 9.64 -16.24
C ILE A 210 13.40 9.47 -16.14
N TYR A 211 12.96 8.32 -15.66
CA TYR A 211 11.56 7.99 -15.51
C TYR A 211 11.28 7.42 -14.13
N ALA A 212 10.17 7.81 -13.50
CA ALA A 212 9.70 7.27 -12.23
C ALA A 212 8.21 6.86 -12.31
N GLY A 213 7.88 5.74 -11.68
CA GLY A 213 6.52 5.19 -11.67
C GLY A 213 6.42 3.95 -10.78
N PRO A 214 5.29 3.24 -10.80
CA PRO A 214 5.15 1.97 -10.07
C PRO A 214 6.04 0.89 -10.69
N ALA A 215 6.57 -0.01 -9.87
CA ALA A 215 7.41 -1.10 -10.38
C ALA A 215 6.60 -2.12 -11.21
N ASN A 216 7.29 -2.82 -12.12
CA ASN A 216 6.75 -3.89 -12.98
C ASN A 216 5.54 -3.51 -13.86
N PHE A 217 5.27 -2.22 -14.05
CA PHE A 217 4.18 -1.77 -14.91
C PHE A 217 4.74 -1.32 -16.27
N ASN A 218 4.46 -2.12 -17.32
CA ASN A 218 4.92 -2.00 -18.71
C ASN A 218 5.00 -0.54 -19.23
N ASP A 219 6.13 0.15 -19.07
CA ASP A 219 6.40 1.51 -19.57
C ASP A 219 5.50 2.64 -19.02
N HIS A 220 4.76 2.39 -17.95
CA HIS A 220 3.85 3.39 -17.36
C HIS A 220 4.58 4.20 -16.29
N PHE A 221 5.48 5.06 -16.75
CA PHE A 221 6.14 6.03 -15.90
C PHE A 221 5.29 7.29 -15.81
N TYR A 222 4.91 7.66 -14.59
CA TYR A 222 4.11 8.87 -14.35
C TYR A 222 4.92 10.15 -14.45
N PHE A 223 6.22 10.06 -14.18
CA PHE A 223 7.10 11.20 -14.13
C PHE A 223 8.32 10.97 -15.00
N LYS A 224 8.73 11.97 -15.78
CA LYS A 224 9.92 11.95 -16.60
C LYS A 224 10.72 13.25 -16.55
N TYR A 225 12.01 13.16 -16.86
CA TYR A 225 12.88 14.29 -17.12
C TYR A 225 13.82 13.92 -18.27
N GLU A 226 14.04 14.86 -19.18
CA GLU A 226 14.88 14.67 -20.36
C GLU A 226 15.96 15.76 -20.36
N ILE A 227 17.21 15.36 -20.55
CA ILE A 227 18.38 16.24 -20.60
C ILE A 227 19.14 15.94 -21.87
N ASN A 228 19.54 16.97 -22.60
CA ASN A 228 20.34 16.85 -23.83
C ASN A 228 21.83 17.12 -23.60
N GLU A 229 22.28 16.95 -22.36
CA GLU A 229 23.67 17.06 -21.95
C GLU A 229 23.92 16.14 -20.75
N GLU A 230 25.17 15.77 -20.53
CA GLU A 230 25.55 15.06 -19.32
C GLU A 230 25.50 15.95 -18.08
N LEU A 231 25.18 15.34 -16.93
CA LEU A 231 25.37 16.03 -15.66
C LEU A 231 26.87 16.18 -15.35
N LYS A 232 27.23 17.36 -14.82
CA LYS A 232 28.58 17.75 -14.41
C LYS A 232 29.32 16.63 -13.65
N VAL A 233 30.62 16.52 -13.86
CA VAL A 233 31.49 15.55 -13.17
C VAL A 233 31.58 15.85 -11.67
N ASN A 234 31.59 14.79 -10.83
CA ASN A 234 31.61 14.87 -9.35
C ASN A 234 30.60 15.86 -8.74
N SER A 235 29.43 16.01 -9.35
CA SER A 235 28.40 16.91 -8.85
C SER A 235 27.27 16.14 -8.21
N THR A 236 26.48 16.86 -7.41
CA THR A 236 25.16 16.43 -6.98
C THR A 236 24.16 17.33 -7.68
N THR A 237 23.28 16.75 -8.48
CA THR A 237 22.27 17.49 -9.23
C THR A 237 20.89 17.06 -8.78
N GLU A 238 20.06 18.03 -8.43
CA GLU A 238 18.65 17.84 -8.13
C GLU A 238 17.80 18.07 -9.38
N LEU A 239 16.93 17.12 -9.71
CA LEU A 239 16.09 17.12 -10.89
C LEU A 239 14.63 16.93 -10.47
N ASN A 240 13.77 17.89 -10.81
CA ASN A 240 12.34 17.80 -10.56
C ASN A 240 11.67 17.17 -11.78
N LEU A 241 11.26 15.91 -11.66
CA LEU A 241 10.60 15.20 -12.75
C LEU A 241 9.25 15.86 -13.05
N LYS A 242 8.87 15.88 -14.32
CA LYS A 242 7.57 16.41 -14.78
C LYS A 242 6.63 15.25 -15.07
N PRO A 243 5.30 15.42 -14.93
CA PRO A 243 4.35 14.43 -15.41
C PRO A 243 4.67 14.05 -16.86
N ALA A 244 4.74 12.76 -17.18
CA ALA A 244 5.03 12.32 -18.53
C ALA A 244 3.81 12.59 -19.44
N VAL A 245 4.04 13.20 -20.60
CA VAL A 245 2.98 13.70 -21.50
C VAL A 245 1.98 12.63 -21.94
N SER A 246 2.41 11.36 -21.96
CA SER A 246 1.60 10.19 -22.34
C SER A 246 0.94 9.48 -21.17
N THR A 247 0.99 10.03 -19.95
CA THR A 247 0.46 9.31 -18.80
C THR A 247 -1.06 9.36 -18.80
N PRO A 248 -1.72 8.23 -18.52
CA PRO A 248 -3.12 8.27 -18.14
C PRO A 248 -3.30 9.23 -16.95
N ASP A 249 -4.50 9.79 -16.82
CA ASP A 249 -4.97 10.64 -15.71
C ASP A 249 -4.12 10.48 -14.44
N MET A 250 -3.58 11.60 -13.91
CA MET A 250 -2.79 11.63 -12.67
C MET A 250 -3.54 10.96 -11.50
N TYR A 251 -4.87 10.91 -11.57
CA TYR A 251 -5.77 10.27 -10.62
C TYR A 251 -6.18 8.83 -10.98
N SER A 252 -5.44 8.16 -11.86
CA SER A 252 -5.69 6.77 -12.22
C SER A 252 -5.43 5.81 -11.06
N ASP A 253 -6.07 4.63 -11.13
CA ASP A 253 -5.93 3.58 -10.12
C ASP A 253 -4.47 3.10 -9.94
N PHE A 254 -3.66 3.19 -11.00
CA PHE A 254 -2.27 2.74 -11.02
C PHE A 254 -1.29 3.80 -10.48
N ASN A 255 -1.70 5.06 -10.32
CA ASN A 255 -0.89 6.11 -9.68
C ASN A 255 -1.19 6.28 -8.18
N ARG A 256 -2.06 5.44 -7.62
CA ARG A 256 -2.45 5.49 -6.21
C ARG A 256 -1.35 4.97 -5.30
N LEU A 257 -1.18 5.57 -4.12
CA LEU A 257 -0.27 5.08 -3.09
C LEU A 257 -0.52 3.60 -2.75
N SER A 258 -1.78 3.15 -2.75
CA SER A 258 -2.11 1.73 -2.56
C SER A 258 -1.44 0.82 -3.57
N PHE A 259 -1.32 1.27 -4.82
CA PHE A 259 -0.68 0.51 -5.89
C PHE A 259 0.84 0.51 -5.72
N TYR A 260 1.45 1.64 -5.38
CA TYR A 260 2.88 1.72 -5.05
C TYR A 260 3.24 0.86 -3.83
N LYS A 261 2.38 0.79 -2.80
CA LYS A 261 2.55 -0.12 -1.66
C LYS A 261 2.37 -1.59 -2.02
N GLN A 262 1.91 -1.94 -3.22
CA GLN A 262 1.85 -3.34 -3.67
C GLN A 262 3.04 -3.68 -4.58
N GLN A 263 3.35 -2.80 -5.51
CA GLN A 263 4.36 -3.05 -6.55
C GLN A 263 5.76 -2.57 -6.14
N GLY A 264 5.83 -1.54 -5.31
CA GLY A 264 7.02 -0.71 -5.12
C GLY A 264 7.13 0.38 -6.18
N VAL A 265 8.26 1.09 -6.14
CA VAL A 265 8.63 2.15 -7.07
C VAL A 265 9.63 1.59 -8.08
N ALA A 266 9.57 2.04 -9.32
CA ALA A 266 10.63 1.89 -10.30
C ALA A 266 11.16 3.26 -10.72
N LEU A 267 12.48 3.35 -10.83
CA LEU A 267 13.19 4.46 -11.45
C LEU A 267 14.07 3.90 -12.56
N ALA A 268 13.92 4.43 -13.76
CA ALA A 268 14.71 4.08 -14.93
C ALA A 268 15.53 5.27 -15.39
N ILE A 269 16.84 5.09 -15.54
CA ILE A 269 17.76 6.08 -16.09
C ILE A 269 18.35 5.50 -17.36
N THR A 270 18.01 6.10 -18.50
CA THR A 270 18.62 5.77 -19.79
C THR A 270 19.62 6.84 -20.15
N TYR A 271 20.75 6.40 -20.70
CA TYR A 271 21.77 7.26 -21.26
C TYR A 271 22.03 6.82 -22.69
N ASP A 272 21.95 7.79 -23.58
CA ASP A 272 22.33 7.69 -24.97
C ASP A 272 23.44 8.70 -25.25
N ASN A 273 24.44 8.26 -25.97
CA ASN A 273 25.62 9.06 -26.25
C ASN A 273 25.70 9.25 -27.75
N ASN A 274 25.10 10.33 -28.24
CA ASN A 274 25.18 10.67 -29.66
C ASN A 274 26.50 11.34 -30.02
N ALA A 275 27.36 11.61 -29.04
CA ALA A 275 28.61 12.32 -29.26
C ALA A 275 29.71 11.37 -29.73
N TRP A 276 30.11 10.39 -28.90
CA TRP A 276 31.38 9.68 -29.07
C TRP A 276 31.31 8.25 -28.54
N ALA A 277 31.57 7.22 -29.35
CA ALA A 277 31.37 5.80 -28.99
C ALA A 277 32.04 5.28 -27.69
N THR A 278 32.93 6.05 -27.05
CA THR A 278 33.63 5.69 -25.80
C THR A 278 33.26 6.56 -24.60
N ASP A 279 32.25 7.43 -24.72
CA ASP A 279 31.78 8.18 -23.56
C ASP A 279 30.98 7.29 -22.60
N ALA A 280 31.16 7.57 -21.32
CA ALA A 280 30.52 6.86 -20.24
C ALA A 280 30.13 7.85 -19.14
N TRP A 281 28.95 7.64 -18.60
CA TRP A 281 28.40 8.44 -17.54
C TRP A 281 28.42 7.65 -16.23
N LYS A 282 29.28 8.08 -15.29
CA LYS A 282 29.44 7.43 -13.99
C LYS A 282 28.46 8.00 -12.97
N ILE A 283 27.61 7.11 -12.48
CA ILE A 283 26.73 7.38 -11.34
C ILE A 283 27.38 6.79 -10.09
N ASN A 284 27.35 7.52 -8.99
CA ASN A 284 27.79 7.04 -7.68
C ASN A 284 26.59 6.71 -6.79
N ASN A 285 25.59 7.59 -6.77
CA ASN A 285 24.41 7.44 -5.93
C ASN A 285 23.20 8.08 -6.59
N VAL A 286 22.01 7.55 -6.28
CA VAL A 286 20.74 8.10 -6.70
C VAL A 286 19.82 8.13 -5.49
N THR A 287 19.20 9.27 -5.22
CA THR A 287 18.12 9.39 -4.23
C THR A 287 16.85 9.85 -4.95
N VAL A 288 15.71 9.25 -4.62
CA VAL A 288 14.40 9.62 -5.14
C VAL A 288 13.53 10.10 -4.00
N MET A 289 12.86 11.22 -4.19
CA MET A 289 11.88 11.78 -3.27
C MET A 289 10.52 11.82 -3.94
N LEU A 290 9.51 11.22 -3.32
CA LEU A 290 8.16 11.05 -3.85
C LEU A 290 7.16 11.74 -2.92
N GLU A 291 6.27 12.55 -3.49
CA GLU A 291 5.21 13.20 -2.74
C GLU A 291 3.84 12.63 -3.08
N PHE A 292 3.12 12.16 -2.07
CA PHE A 292 1.75 11.65 -2.22
C PHE A 292 0.73 12.62 -1.62
N LYS A 293 -0.22 13.05 -2.46
CA LYS A 293 -1.31 13.96 -2.10
C LYS A 293 -2.65 13.41 -2.58
N ASP A 294 -3.73 13.83 -1.92
CA ASP A 294 -5.08 13.58 -2.41
C ASP A 294 -5.42 14.50 -3.60
N LYS A 295 -6.59 14.29 -4.20
CA LYS A 295 -7.09 15.11 -5.32
C LYS A 295 -7.30 16.59 -5.00
N ASN A 296 -7.31 16.96 -3.72
CA ASN A 296 -7.45 18.34 -3.25
C ASN A 296 -6.07 18.95 -2.90
N GLY A 297 -4.98 18.21 -3.10
CA GLY A 297 -3.61 18.64 -2.80
C GLY A 297 -3.19 18.44 -1.34
N ASN A 298 -4.01 17.80 -0.49
CA ASN A 298 -3.64 17.55 0.89
C ASN A 298 -2.62 16.39 0.95
N PRO A 299 -1.51 16.54 1.69
CA PRO A 299 -0.52 15.47 1.82
C PRO A 299 -1.10 14.26 2.54
N TYR A 300 -0.51 13.09 2.28
CA TYR A 300 -0.81 11.91 3.06
C TYR A 300 -0.55 12.15 4.55
N PRO A 301 -1.48 11.81 5.45
CA PRO A 301 -1.42 12.25 6.84
C PRO A 301 -0.36 11.53 7.70
N LEU A 302 0.16 10.36 7.30
CA LEU A 302 1.39 9.83 7.91
C LEU A 302 2.63 10.39 7.20
N PRO A 303 3.53 11.09 7.90
CA PRO A 303 4.71 11.70 7.28
C PRO A 303 5.59 10.72 6.48
N VAL A 304 5.70 9.46 6.93
CA VAL A 304 6.50 8.42 6.28
C VAL A 304 6.05 8.11 4.84
N TYR A 305 4.79 8.36 4.50
CA TYR A 305 4.23 8.14 3.16
C TYR A 305 3.85 9.44 2.44
N SER A 306 3.89 10.59 3.12
CA SER A 306 3.63 11.88 2.49
C SER A 306 4.78 12.32 1.61
N ASN A 307 6.01 12.12 2.09
CA ASN A 307 7.26 12.43 1.42
C ASN A 307 8.22 11.25 1.57
N VAL A 308 8.14 10.29 0.66
CA VAL A 308 8.98 9.08 0.70
C VAL A 308 10.34 9.42 0.11
N THR A 309 11.41 9.25 0.88
CA THR A 309 12.79 9.42 0.40
C THR A 309 13.48 8.05 0.33
N ILE A 310 13.98 7.70 -0.85
CA ILE A 310 14.56 6.39 -1.15
C ILE A 310 15.99 6.62 -1.65
N SER A 311 16.98 6.13 -0.92
CA SER A 311 18.39 6.24 -1.29
C SER A 311 18.93 4.92 -1.84
N PHE A 312 19.43 4.95 -3.07
CA PHE A 312 20.04 3.82 -3.76
C PHE A 312 21.57 3.92 -3.69
N SER A 313 22.13 3.70 -2.50
CA SER A 313 23.59 3.81 -2.25
C SER A 313 24.43 2.84 -3.09
N ASN A 314 23.84 1.76 -3.59
CA ASN A 314 24.51 0.78 -4.45
C ASN A 314 24.35 1.07 -5.94
N ALA A 315 23.74 2.20 -6.34
CA ALA A 315 23.54 2.58 -7.75
C ALA A 315 24.84 2.95 -8.49
N SER A 316 26.01 2.71 -7.88
CA SER A 316 27.30 3.04 -8.47
C SER A 316 27.57 2.18 -9.70
N GLY A 317 27.80 2.83 -10.84
CA GLY A 317 28.15 2.15 -12.08
C GLY A 317 28.27 3.08 -13.27
N LEU A 318 28.68 2.48 -14.40
CA LEU A 318 28.83 3.16 -15.68
C LEU A 318 27.60 2.90 -16.56
N LEU A 319 27.01 3.99 -17.05
CA LEU A 319 26.10 4.04 -18.18
C LEU A 319 26.89 4.46 -19.43
N GLY A 320 26.57 3.90 -20.59
CA GLY A 320 27.40 4.05 -21.80
C GLY A 320 28.42 2.92 -21.98
N TYR A 321 29.51 3.23 -22.67
CA TYR A 321 30.50 2.24 -23.11
C TYR A 321 31.35 1.72 -21.95
N ARG A 322 31.65 0.41 -21.95
CA ARG A 322 32.58 -0.21 -21.00
C ARG A 322 33.78 -0.78 -21.75
N ALA A 323 34.94 -0.81 -21.09
CA ALA A 323 36.10 -1.50 -21.62
C ALA A 323 35.74 -2.94 -22.04
N GLY A 324 35.95 -3.27 -23.31
CA GLY A 324 35.63 -4.58 -23.90
C GLY A 324 34.28 -4.67 -24.61
N ASP A 325 33.45 -3.61 -24.62
CA ASP A 325 32.26 -3.57 -25.47
C ASP A 325 32.66 -3.47 -26.97
N ASP A 326 31.83 -3.99 -27.87
CA ASP A 326 32.06 -3.84 -29.30
C ASP A 326 31.58 -2.43 -29.75
N ILE A 327 32.52 -1.52 -30.03
CA ILE A 327 32.22 -0.13 -30.46
C ILE A 327 31.47 -0.08 -31.80
N THR A 328 31.49 -1.16 -32.59
CA THR A 328 30.86 -1.18 -33.92
C THR A 328 29.36 -1.46 -33.85
N LYS A 329 28.84 -1.84 -32.67
CA LYS A 329 27.42 -2.15 -32.46
C LYS A 329 26.73 -1.07 -31.63
N ASN A 330 25.84 -0.29 -32.27
CA ASN A 330 25.10 0.80 -31.61
C ASN A 330 24.24 0.34 -30.41
N GLU A 331 23.81 -0.92 -30.36
CA GLU A 331 23.12 -1.49 -29.18
C GLU A 331 23.98 -1.48 -27.89
N ASN A 332 25.30 -1.28 -28.01
CA ASN A 332 26.19 -1.11 -26.86
C ASN A 332 26.19 0.31 -26.29
N GLN A 333 25.66 1.30 -27.02
CA GLN A 333 25.65 2.71 -26.60
C GLN A 333 24.50 3.00 -25.64
N LEU A 334 23.34 2.34 -25.83
CA LEU A 334 22.18 2.50 -24.97
C LEU A 334 22.28 1.61 -23.73
N ARG A 335 22.53 2.23 -22.57
CA ARG A 335 22.48 1.57 -21.27
C ARG A 335 21.29 2.07 -20.46
N LEU A 336 20.75 1.14 -19.69
CA LEU A 336 19.64 1.37 -18.78
C LEU A 336 20.09 0.99 -17.36
N LEU A 337 20.00 1.94 -16.44
CA LEU A 337 20.01 1.67 -15.00
C LEU A 337 18.55 1.59 -14.53
N THR A 338 18.16 0.42 -14.05
CA THR A 338 16.90 0.21 -13.35
C THR A 338 17.14 0.13 -11.86
N LEU A 339 16.42 0.97 -11.12
CA LEU A 339 16.33 1.01 -9.67
C LEU A 339 14.89 0.72 -9.29
N GLY A 340 14.67 0.10 -8.15
CA GLY A 340 13.32 -0.08 -7.66
C GLY A 340 13.25 -0.51 -6.21
N THR A 341 12.03 -0.59 -5.68
CA THR A 341 11.80 -0.93 -4.27
C THR A 341 10.92 -2.16 -4.11
N ASP A 342 10.82 -2.64 -2.88
CA ASP A 342 9.72 -3.50 -2.45
C ASP A 342 8.45 -2.69 -2.12
N ASN A 343 7.45 -3.38 -1.56
CA ASN A 343 6.16 -2.83 -1.12
C ASN A 343 6.25 -1.88 0.08
N ASN A 344 7.40 -1.82 0.76
CA ASN A 344 7.68 -0.92 1.88
C ASN A 344 8.62 0.22 1.49
N PHE A 345 8.86 0.41 0.19
CA PHE A 345 9.80 1.40 -0.34
C PHE A 345 11.27 1.15 0.03
N ASN A 346 11.63 -0.07 0.43
CA ASN A 346 13.03 -0.43 0.66
C ASN A 346 13.75 -0.61 -0.68
N PRO A 347 14.93 -0.02 -0.88
CA PRO A 347 15.66 -0.11 -2.14
C PRO A 347 16.11 -1.55 -2.42
N LYS A 348 15.85 -2.02 -3.64
CA LYS A 348 16.37 -3.28 -4.18
C LYS A 348 17.74 -3.04 -4.84
N ALA A 349 18.45 -4.14 -5.11
CA ALA A 349 19.71 -4.09 -5.83
C ALA A 349 19.53 -3.44 -7.23
N PRO A 350 20.41 -2.52 -7.63
CA PRO A 350 20.38 -1.92 -8.96
C PRO A 350 20.64 -2.96 -10.03
N ALA A 351 20.01 -2.80 -11.19
CA ALA A 351 20.30 -3.60 -12.36
C ALA A 351 20.73 -2.71 -13.53
N PHE A 352 21.88 -3.03 -14.11
CA PHE A 352 22.41 -2.40 -15.32
C PHE A 352 22.14 -3.33 -16.50
N ARG A 353 21.45 -2.85 -17.52
CA ARG A 353 21.09 -3.64 -18.70
C ARG A 353 21.55 -2.95 -19.98
N LYS A 354 21.94 -3.76 -20.97
CA LYS A 354 21.99 -3.30 -22.36
C LYS A 354 20.53 -3.12 -22.80
N LYS A 355 20.16 -1.93 -23.27
CA LYS A 355 18.80 -1.74 -23.81
C LYS A 355 18.76 -2.50 -25.14
N GLN A 356 18.08 -3.64 -25.18
CA GLN A 356 17.72 -4.21 -26.48
C GLN A 356 16.86 -3.16 -27.18
N ILE A 357 17.31 -2.68 -28.34
CA ILE A 357 16.52 -1.80 -29.19
C ILE A 357 15.39 -2.66 -29.77
N ARG A 358 14.41 -3.04 -28.95
CA ARG A 358 13.09 -3.40 -29.45
C ARG A 358 12.34 -2.08 -29.52
N TYR A 359 12.29 -1.52 -30.72
CA TYR A 359 11.37 -0.49 -31.19
C TYR A 359 10.40 0.00 -30.11
N LEU A 360 10.75 1.11 -29.46
CA LEU A 360 9.72 2.09 -29.12
C LEU A 360 9.38 2.76 -30.46
N ASP A 361 8.53 2.11 -31.24
CA ASP A 361 7.77 2.78 -32.29
C ASP A 361 6.88 3.80 -31.58
N VAL A 362 7.41 5.00 -31.40
CA VAL A 362 6.54 6.17 -31.31
C VAL A 362 6.09 6.40 -32.75
N ALA A 363 4.81 6.16 -32.97
CA ALA A 363 4.12 6.44 -34.23
C ALA A 363 4.56 7.80 -34.81
N ARG A 364 4.71 7.82 -36.14
CA ARG A 364 4.85 9.04 -36.93
C ARG A 364 3.66 9.98 -36.74
#